data_AF-A0A958Z7D8-F1
#
_entry.id   AF-A0A958Z7D8-F1
#
_cell.length_a   1.000
_cell.length_b   1.000
_cell.length_c   1.000
_cell.angle_alpha   90.00
_cell.angle_beta   90.00
_cell.angle_gamma   90.00
#
_symmetry.space_group_name_H-M   'P 1'
#
loop_
_entity.id
_entity.type
_entity.pdbx_description
1 polymer ?
#
loop_
_entity_poly.entity_id
_entity_poly.type
_entity_poly.pdbx_seq_one_letter_code
_entity_poly.pdbx_strand_id
1 'polypeptide(L)'
;VINDKKRTVTFSPVLRERLGHHIHGEIWADTIKETLYKNGLLNRPIHIISANMHSVMNSLFAPIALKASLAKKDNFTLYQELSQKENETLRNKVTKSALQNGMIYIADQSGTNIDVQIFDTSQINFSNADIEVNKDFLASEKPIILVMDYAFGEQAYETMDELLKPIKVNGEKVHLNVKSVSIMGKAGILEGKKGDIMIPSAHIFEGTADNYPFDNELKTSDLSGNGIDVYEGAMVTVLGTSLQNKEILKF
;
A
#
# COMPACT_ATOMS: atom_id res chain seq x y z
N VAL A 1 20.94 20.88 -51.62
CA VAL A 1 20.18 21.37 -50.44
C VAL A 1 19.19 20.28 -50.05
N ILE A 2 19.42 19.58 -48.95
CA ILE A 2 18.50 18.55 -48.44
C ILE A 2 17.36 19.31 -47.75
N ASN A 3 16.14 19.15 -48.26
CA ASN A 3 14.94 19.78 -47.71
C ASN A 3 14.61 19.16 -46.35
N ASP A 4 15.03 19.83 -45.29
CA ASP A 4 14.76 19.48 -43.89
C ASP A 4 13.30 19.79 -43.55
N LYS A 5 12.38 18.97 -44.06
CA LYS A 5 10.94 19.05 -43.73
C LYS A 5 10.76 18.59 -42.28
N LYS A 6 10.82 19.53 -41.34
CA LYS A 6 10.40 19.29 -39.94
C LYS A 6 8.99 18.72 -39.94
N ARG A 7 8.84 17.49 -39.45
CA ARG A 7 7.54 16.85 -39.22
C ARG A 7 7.13 17.14 -37.79
N THR A 8 6.03 17.86 -37.62
CA THR A 8 5.41 18.05 -36.32
C THR A 8 4.42 16.91 -36.10
N VAL A 9 4.69 16.08 -35.09
CA VAL A 9 3.75 15.06 -34.61
C VAL A 9 3.01 15.67 -33.43
N THR A 10 1.68 15.72 -33.50
CA THR A 10 0.84 16.27 -32.44
C THR A 10 -0.04 15.15 -31.88
N PHE A 11 0.16 14.84 -30.60
CA PHE A 11 -0.65 13.83 -29.91
C PHE A 11 -1.97 14.43 -29.43
N SER A 12 -2.98 13.57 -29.28
CA SER A 12 -4.25 13.97 -28.67
C SER A 12 -4.03 14.50 -27.25
N PRO A 13 -4.87 15.43 -26.77
CA PRO A 13 -4.80 15.91 -25.38
C PRO A 13 -4.80 14.77 -24.36
N VAL A 14 -5.64 13.77 -24.58
CA VAL A 14 -5.76 12.56 -23.73
C VAL A 14 -4.45 11.78 -23.63
N LEU A 15 -3.73 11.59 -24.75
CA LEU A 15 -2.46 10.88 -24.73
C LEU A 15 -1.36 11.71 -24.04
N ARG A 16 -1.39 13.03 -24.18
CA ARG A 16 -0.46 13.93 -23.46
C ARG A 16 -0.73 13.92 -21.95
N GLU A 17 -1.98 13.88 -21.55
CA GLU A 17 -2.39 13.78 -20.14
C GLU A 17 -1.93 12.46 -19.53
N ARG A 18 -2.24 11.32 -20.18
CA ARG A 18 -1.76 9.99 -19.75
C ARG A 18 -0.24 9.90 -19.65
N LEU A 19 0.49 10.38 -20.66
CA LEU A 19 1.97 10.41 -20.60
C LEU A 19 2.49 11.33 -19.48
N GLY A 20 1.80 12.42 -19.19
CA GLY A 20 2.14 13.33 -18.09
C GLY A 20 2.01 12.66 -16.72
N HIS A 21 0.99 11.84 -16.52
CA HIS A 21 0.78 11.13 -15.26
C HIS A 21 1.86 10.07 -14.97
N HIS A 22 2.32 9.35 -16.01
CA HIS A 22 3.45 8.44 -15.89
C HIS A 22 4.75 9.11 -15.42
N ILE A 23 5.00 10.38 -15.75
CA ILE A 23 6.20 11.11 -15.27
C ILE A 23 6.20 11.22 -13.74
N HIS A 24 5.04 11.51 -13.14
CA HIS A 24 4.91 11.59 -11.68
C HIS A 24 5.09 10.22 -11.03
N GLY A 25 4.52 9.17 -11.63
CA GLY A 25 4.72 7.79 -11.20
C GLY A 25 6.18 7.33 -11.31
N GLU A 26 6.88 7.72 -12.37
CA GLU A 26 8.28 7.35 -12.62
C GLU A 26 9.19 7.96 -11.55
N ILE A 27 9.07 9.27 -11.30
CA ILE A 27 9.85 9.97 -10.26
C ILE A 27 9.57 9.37 -8.87
N TRP A 28 8.31 9.05 -8.58
CA TRP A 28 7.89 8.41 -7.33
C TRP A 28 8.55 7.04 -7.17
N ALA A 29 8.41 6.17 -8.16
CA ALA A 29 8.97 4.83 -8.16
C ALA A 29 10.50 4.83 -8.07
N ASP A 30 11.15 5.70 -8.83
CA ASP A 30 12.61 5.81 -8.84
C ASP A 30 13.15 6.28 -7.49
N THR A 31 12.46 7.23 -6.83
CA THR A 31 12.82 7.67 -5.47
C THR A 31 12.81 6.50 -4.47
N ILE A 32 11.81 5.62 -4.56
CA ILE A 32 11.71 4.41 -3.73
C ILE A 32 12.83 3.44 -4.05
N LYS A 33 13.02 3.11 -5.34
CA LYS A 33 14.04 2.14 -5.80
C LYS A 33 15.45 2.61 -5.44
N GLU A 34 15.74 3.90 -5.58
CA GLU A 34 16.98 4.51 -5.12
C GLU A 34 17.16 4.42 -3.61
N THR A 35 16.10 4.66 -2.83
CA THR A 35 16.15 4.57 -1.37
C THR A 35 16.45 3.14 -0.93
N LEU A 36 15.82 2.15 -1.56
CA LEU A 36 16.12 0.73 -1.34
C LEU A 36 17.58 0.41 -1.71
N TYR A 37 18.08 0.92 -2.84
CA TYR A 37 19.47 0.71 -3.24
C TYR A 37 20.47 1.33 -2.27
N LYS A 38 20.28 2.61 -1.88
CA LYS A 38 21.15 3.34 -0.95
C LYS A 38 21.24 2.68 0.42
N ASN A 39 20.20 1.99 0.85
CA ASN A 39 20.14 1.29 2.14
C ASN A 39 20.50 -0.21 2.05
N GLY A 40 20.92 -0.72 0.88
CA GLY A 40 21.27 -2.14 0.72
C GLY A 40 20.08 -3.09 0.79
N LEU A 41 18.88 -2.58 0.50
CA LEU A 41 17.60 -3.24 0.68
C LEU A 41 17.01 -3.81 -0.62
N LEU A 42 17.54 -3.42 -1.79
CA LEU A 42 16.95 -3.68 -3.11
C LEU A 42 16.66 -5.16 -3.42
N ASN A 43 17.51 -6.08 -2.93
CA ASN A 43 17.40 -7.52 -3.23
C ASN A 43 16.57 -8.30 -2.20
N ARG A 44 16.14 -7.67 -1.10
CA ARG A 44 15.34 -8.35 -0.07
C ARG A 44 13.93 -8.65 -0.61
N PRO A 45 13.26 -9.70 -0.12
CA PRO A 45 11.84 -9.92 -0.41
C PRO A 45 11.01 -8.70 0.04
N ILE A 46 10.14 -8.18 -0.82
CA ILE A 46 9.30 -7.00 -0.54
C ILE A 46 7.84 -7.42 -0.48
N HIS A 47 7.16 -7.06 0.61
CA HIS A 47 5.72 -7.14 0.74
C HIS A 47 5.14 -5.73 0.71
N ILE A 48 4.31 -5.45 -0.28
CA ILE A 48 3.70 -4.13 -0.48
C ILE A 48 2.35 -4.09 0.24
N ILE A 49 2.09 -3.02 0.97
CA ILE A 49 0.80 -2.75 1.61
C ILE A 49 0.32 -1.36 1.16
N SER A 50 -0.81 -1.27 0.47
CA SER A 50 -1.50 -0.01 0.27
C SER A 50 -2.58 0.15 1.33
N ALA A 51 -2.34 1.03 2.30
CA ALA A 51 -3.21 1.26 3.44
C ALA A 51 -2.89 2.60 4.11
N ASN A 52 -3.67 2.96 5.12
CA ASN A 52 -3.33 4.09 5.98
C ASN A 52 -1.98 3.84 6.67
N MET A 53 -1.02 4.74 6.45
CA MET A 53 0.36 4.60 6.95
C MET A 53 0.46 4.56 8.47
N HIS A 54 -0.45 5.22 9.19
CA HIS A 54 -0.47 5.15 10.65
C HIS A 54 -0.87 3.76 11.15
N SER A 55 -1.75 3.05 10.44
CA SER A 55 -2.24 1.74 10.88
C SER A 55 -1.12 0.70 10.94
N VAL A 56 -0.30 0.59 9.89
CA VAL A 56 0.81 -0.38 9.86
C VAL A 56 1.88 0.00 10.87
N MET A 57 2.27 1.27 10.92
CA MET A 57 3.25 1.76 11.90
C MET A 57 2.79 1.50 13.35
N ASN A 58 1.52 1.77 13.66
CA ASN A 58 0.98 1.54 15.00
C ASN A 58 0.97 0.05 15.35
N SER A 59 0.56 -0.82 14.42
CA SER A 59 0.55 -2.27 14.64
C SER A 59 1.95 -2.84 14.93
N LEU A 60 2.96 -2.31 14.24
CA LEU A 60 4.35 -2.73 14.43
C LEU A 60 5.00 -2.12 15.69
N PHE A 61 4.78 -0.83 15.96
CA PHE A 61 5.59 -0.09 16.92
C PHE A 61 4.84 0.43 18.15
N ALA A 62 3.51 0.52 18.15
CA ALA A 62 2.80 0.94 19.37
C ALA A 62 3.06 -0.02 20.54
N PRO A 63 3.03 -1.35 20.35
CA PRO A 63 3.37 -2.27 21.42
C PRO A 63 4.81 -2.17 21.90
N ILE A 64 5.73 -1.86 21.00
CA ILE A 64 7.17 -1.70 21.30
C ILE A 64 7.43 -0.38 22.05
N ALA A 65 6.83 0.72 21.61
CA ALA A 65 7.06 2.07 22.11
C ALA A 65 6.29 2.37 23.41
N LEU A 66 5.12 1.73 23.58
CA LEU A 66 4.16 2.02 24.64
C LEU A 66 3.96 0.84 25.62
N LYS A 67 4.96 -0.05 25.76
CA LYS A 67 4.93 -1.21 26.67
C LYS A 67 4.38 -0.92 28.07
N ALA A 68 4.78 0.21 28.67
CA ALA A 68 4.31 0.60 30.00
C ALA A 68 2.81 0.96 30.06
N SER A 69 2.24 1.42 28.94
CA SER A 69 0.80 1.70 28.80
C SER A 69 0.01 0.43 28.49
N LEU A 70 0.59 -0.52 27.76
CA LEU A 70 -0.01 -1.84 27.47
C LEU A 70 -0.18 -2.72 28.70
N ALA A 71 0.64 -2.55 29.74
CA ALA A 71 0.46 -3.25 31.01
C ALA A 71 -0.91 -2.97 31.69
N LYS A 72 -1.69 -2.00 31.17
CA LYS A 72 -2.97 -1.56 31.73
C LYS A 72 -4.14 -1.62 30.76
N LYS A 73 -3.93 -1.89 29.46
CA LYS A 73 -4.95 -1.78 28.40
C LYS A 73 -4.68 -2.83 27.31
N ASP A 74 -5.74 -3.29 26.66
CA ASP A 74 -5.64 -4.12 25.46
C ASP A 74 -5.19 -3.29 24.24
N ASN A 75 -4.78 -3.96 23.17
CA ASN A 75 -4.24 -3.32 21.97
C ASN A 75 -5.28 -2.51 21.19
N PHE A 76 -6.55 -2.93 21.14
CA PHE A 76 -7.60 -2.17 20.45
C PHE A 76 -7.85 -0.84 21.13
N THR A 77 -7.90 -0.81 22.46
CA THR A 77 -8.00 0.44 23.22
C THR A 77 -6.82 1.37 22.92
N LEU A 78 -5.60 0.82 22.84
CA LEU A 78 -4.41 1.61 22.49
C LEU A 78 -4.49 2.20 21.06
N TYR A 79 -4.92 1.40 20.09
CA TYR A 79 -5.09 1.86 18.70
C TYR A 79 -6.17 2.94 18.60
N GLN A 80 -7.27 2.80 19.34
CA GLN A 80 -8.32 3.82 19.43
C GLN A 80 -7.80 5.13 20.04
N GLU A 81 -6.92 5.07 21.05
CA GLU A 81 -6.30 6.27 21.61
C GLU A 81 -5.38 6.95 20.59
N LEU A 82 -4.55 6.18 19.88
CA LEU A 82 -3.65 6.71 18.87
C LEU A 82 -4.40 7.39 17.72
N SER A 83 -5.63 6.98 17.43
CA SER A 83 -6.48 7.62 16.41
C SER A 83 -7.09 8.95 16.85
N GLN A 84 -7.10 9.29 18.15
CA GLN A 84 -7.66 10.56 18.64
C GLN A 84 -6.69 11.72 18.42
N LYS A 85 -7.20 12.86 17.93
CA LYS A 85 -6.37 14.03 17.55
C LYS A 85 -5.50 14.52 18.71
N GLU A 86 -6.03 14.48 19.93
CA GLU A 86 -5.42 14.98 21.16
C GLU A 86 -4.18 14.18 21.59
N ASN A 87 -4.04 12.94 21.11
CA ASN A 87 -2.94 12.03 21.49
C ASN A 87 -1.67 12.19 20.63
N GLU A 88 -1.34 13.42 20.24
CA GLU A 88 -0.17 13.74 19.41
C GLU A 88 1.14 13.29 20.06
N THR A 89 1.30 13.49 21.37
CA THR A 89 2.50 13.07 22.10
C THR A 89 2.72 11.56 22.03
N LEU A 90 1.65 10.76 22.09
CA LEU A 90 1.74 9.31 21.96
C LEU A 90 2.13 8.91 20.54
N ARG A 91 1.50 9.50 19.52
CA ARG A 91 1.87 9.26 18.12
C ARG A 91 3.33 9.60 17.85
N ASN A 92 3.81 10.76 18.32
CA ASN A 92 5.20 11.17 18.15
C ASN A 92 6.19 10.19 18.79
N LYS A 93 5.81 9.57 19.93
CA LYS A 93 6.61 8.53 20.56
C LYS A 93 6.67 7.25 19.70
N VAL A 94 5.54 6.83 19.13
CA VAL A 94 5.48 5.67 18.20
C VAL A 94 6.31 5.96 16.95
N THR A 95 6.12 7.11 16.30
CA THR A 95 6.87 7.52 15.10
C THR A 95 8.37 7.56 15.36
N LYS A 96 8.80 8.14 16.50
CA LYS A 96 10.22 8.17 16.88
C LYS A 96 10.77 6.75 17.06
N SER A 97 10.01 5.87 17.71
CA SER A 97 10.41 4.47 17.85
C SER A 97 10.52 3.78 16.50
N ALA A 98 9.58 4.00 15.58
CA ALA A 98 9.61 3.43 14.24
C ALA A 98 10.87 3.88 13.47
N LEU A 99 11.13 5.18 13.42
CA LEU A 99 12.31 5.76 12.74
C LEU A 99 13.64 5.24 13.32
N GLN A 100 13.69 5.00 14.63
CA GLN A 100 14.89 4.47 15.29
C GLN A 100 15.09 2.97 15.07
N ASN A 101 14.08 2.24 14.62
CA ASN A 101 14.08 0.77 14.53
C ASN A 101 13.69 0.30 13.12
N GLY A 102 14.29 0.90 12.07
CA GLY A 102 14.20 0.39 10.71
C GLY A 102 13.07 0.95 9.84
N MET A 103 12.29 1.93 10.30
CA MET A 103 11.38 2.67 9.41
C MET A 103 12.12 3.79 8.68
N ILE A 104 11.98 3.82 7.36
CA ILE A 104 12.39 4.92 6.49
C ILE A 104 11.12 5.55 5.94
N TYR A 105 10.94 6.85 6.18
CA TYR A 105 9.82 7.61 5.63
C TYR A 105 10.28 8.39 4.40
N ILE A 106 9.49 8.29 3.33
CA ILE A 106 9.70 8.97 2.05
C ILE A 106 8.47 9.84 1.82
N ALA A 107 8.60 11.14 2.07
CA ALA A 107 7.58 12.10 1.69
C ALA A 107 7.56 12.24 0.16
N ASP A 108 6.38 12.27 -0.44
CA ASP A 108 6.25 12.47 -1.88
C ASP A 108 6.74 13.86 -2.29
N GLN A 109 7.53 13.88 -3.36
CA GLN A 109 7.95 15.10 -4.05
C GLN A 109 7.69 15.03 -5.55
N SER A 110 7.10 13.93 -6.04
CA SER A 110 6.82 13.75 -7.46
C SER A 110 5.53 14.45 -7.89
N GLY A 111 4.59 14.68 -6.97
CA GLY A 111 3.25 15.20 -7.26
C GLY A 111 2.18 14.11 -7.30
N THR A 112 2.53 12.86 -6.99
CA THR A 112 1.56 11.79 -6.79
C THR A 112 0.74 11.98 -5.51
N ASN A 113 1.30 12.68 -4.52
CA ASN A 113 0.77 12.79 -3.15
C ASN A 113 0.62 11.44 -2.45
N ILE A 114 1.47 10.47 -2.80
CA ILE A 114 1.52 9.15 -2.17
C ILE A 114 2.82 9.04 -1.38
N ASP A 115 2.74 9.26 -0.08
CA ASP A 115 3.86 9.03 0.82
C ASP A 115 4.15 7.52 0.97
N VAL A 116 5.39 7.19 1.33
CA VAL A 116 5.84 5.80 1.51
C VAL A 116 6.58 5.62 2.82
N GLN A 117 6.35 4.48 3.47
CA GLN A 117 7.14 3.96 4.58
C GLN A 117 7.76 2.62 4.19
N ILE A 118 9.06 2.50 4.40
CA ILE A 118 9.80 1.24 4.23
C ILE A 118 10.18 0.76 5.62
N PHE A 119 9.82 -0.47 5.96
CA PHE A 119 10.19 -1.11 7.22
C PHE A 119 11.18 -2.25 6.97
N ASP A 120 12.41 -2.04 7.41
CA ASP A 120 13.44 -3.08 7.44
C ASP A 120 13.20 -3.99 8.65
N THR A 121 12.64 -5.18 8.40
CA THR A 121 12.32 -6.14 9.46
C THR A 121 13.55 -6.65 10.20
N SER A 122 14.75 -6.54 9.63
CA SER A 122 15.99 -6.95 10.30
C SER A 122 16.37 -6.05 11.48
N GLN A 123 15.81 -4.83 11.51
CA GLN A 123 16.04 -3.84 12.56
C GLN A 123 14.90 -3.77 13.58
N ILE A 124 13.82 -4.52 13.38
CA ILE A 124 12.64 -4.51 14.24
C ILE A 124 12.74 -5.62 15.29
N ASN A 125 12.62 -5.26 16.56
CA ASN A 125 12.49 -6.24 17.64
C ASN A 125 11.03 -6.63 17.88
N PHE A 126 10.61 -7.73 17.24
CA PHE A 126 9.25 -8.27 17.35
C PHE A 126 8.93 -8.95 18.69
N SER A 127 9.83 -8.97 19.68
CA SER A 127 9.58 -9.66 20.96
C SER A 127 8.40 -9.10 21.76
N ASN A 128 7.89 -7.92 21.38
CA ASN A 128 6.74 -7.28 22.02
C ASN A 128 5.70 -6.85 20.98
N ALA A 129 5.78 -7.34 19.74
CA ALA A 129 4.81 -7.03 18.72
C ALA A 129 3.47 -7.70 19.04
N ASP A 130 2.38 -7.09 18.61
CA ASP A 130 1.00 -7.62 18.73
C ASP A 130 0.64 -8.59 17.59
N ILE A 131 1.65 -9.12 16.90
CA ILE A 131 1.48 -10.00 15.75
C ILE A 131 2.36 -11.23 15.92
N GLU A 132 1.84 -12.38 15.52
CA GLU A 132 2.64 -13.60 15.44
C GLU A 132 3.62 -13.48 14.28
N VAL A 133 4.89 -13.81 14.54
CA VAL A 133 5.94 -13.75 13.54
C VAL A 133 6.73 -15.06 13.49
N ASN A 134 7.03 -15.51 12.28
CA ASN A 134 7.97 -16.60 12.06
C ASN A 134 9.40 -16.04 12.19
N LYS A 135 10.03 -16.31 13.34
CA LYS A 135 11.38 -15.81 13.65
C LYS A 135 12.46 -16.37 12.72
N ASP A 136 12.32 -17.62 12.29
CA ASP A 136 13.29 -18.26 11.40
C ASP A 136 13.25 -17.61 10.01
N PHE A 137 12.03 -17.38 9.49
CA PHE A 137 11.82 -16.65 8.24
C PHE A 137 12.36 -15.22 8.32
N LEU A 138 12.07 -14.49 9.40
CA LEU A 138 12.61 -13.14 9.58
C LEU A 138 14.14 -13.15 9.66
N ALA A 139 14.77 -14.16 10.27
CA ALA A 139 16.21 -14.27 10.36
C ALA A 139 16.89 -14.59 9.01
N SER A 140 16.29 -15.47 8.20
CA SER A 140 16.82 -15.86 6.90
C SER A 140 16.50 -14.83 5.81
N GLU A 141 15.22 -14.55 5.61
CA GLU A 141 14.70 -13.76 4.49
C GLU A 141 14.72 -12.27 4.77
N LYS A 142 14.73 -11.84 6.05
CA LYS A 142 14.63 -10.43 6.53
C LYS A 142 13.92 -9.54 5.49
N PRO A 143 12.62 -9.78 5.28
CA PRO A 143 11.85 -9.09 4.25
C PRO A 143 11.72 -7.60 4.56
N ILE A 144 11.23 -6.86 3.59
CA ILE A 144 10.86 -5.45 3.73
C ILE A 144 9.35 -5.34 3.61
N ILE A 145 8.77 -4.52 4.48
CA ILE A 145 7.38 -4.10 4.30
C ILE A 145 7.42 -2.69 3.69
N LEU A 146 6.87 -2.55 2.50
CA LEU A 146 6.71 -1.27 1.82
C LEU A 146 5.25 -0.86 1.96
N VAL A 147 4.99 0.18 2.76
CA VAL A 147 3.66 0.74 2.94
C VAL A 147 3.55 2.00 2.10
N MET A 148 2.58 2.06 1.20
CA MET A 148 2.24 3.26 0.45
C MET A 148 0.88 3.76 0.90
N ASP A 149 0.73 5.10 0.95
CA ASP A 149 -0.59 5.69 1.20
C ASP A 149 -1.59 5.31 0.08
N TYR A 150 -2.87 5.59 0.30
CA TYR A 150 -3.93 5.24 -0.63
C TYR A 150 -3.72 5.88 -2.00
N ALA A 151 -3.45 5.05 -3.01
CA ALA A 151 -3.50 5.44 -4.40
C ALA A 151 -4.94 5.24 -4.94
N PHE A 152 -5.42 6.16 -5.77
CA PHE A 152 -6.80 6.13 -6.28
C PHE A 152 -6.85 5.94 -7.80
N GLY A 153 -7.72 5.04 -8.25
CA GLY A 153 -8.03 4.88 -9.68
C GLY A 153 -6.82 4.60 -10.54
N GLU A 154 -6.72 5.30 -11.69
CA GLU A 154 -5.64 5.13 -12.67
C GLU A 154 -4.25 5.42 -12.08
N GLN A 155 -4.14 6.31 -11.10
CA GLN A 155 -2.87 6.61 -10.43
C GLN A 155 -2.29 5.38 -9.70
N ALA A 156 -3.14 4.51 -9.14
CA ALA A 156 -2.69 3.27 -8.50
C ALA A 156 -2.07 2.31 -9.52
N TYR A 157 -2.66 2.24 -10.71
CA TYR A 157 -2.11 1.46 -11.82
C TYR A 157 -0.76 2.02 -12.26
N GLU A 158 -0.68 3.33 -12.51
CA GLU A 158 0.54 3.99 -12.97
C GLU A 158 1.69 3.84 -11.98
N THR A 159 1.46 4.17 -10.71
CA THR A 159 2.51 4.08 -9.67
C THR A 159 3.01 2.65 -9.47
N MET A 160 2.11 1.66 -9.53
CA MET A 160 2.51 0.26 -9.44
C MET A 160 3.27 -0.20 -10.70
N ASP A 161 2.83 0.20 -11.90
CA ASP A 161 3.54 -0.11 -13.15
C ASP A 161 4.98 0.44 -13.14
N GLU A 162 5.16 1.69 -12.72
CA GLU A 162 6.48 2.31 -12.62
C GLU A 162 7.36 1.70 -11.50
N LEU A 163 6.75 1.28 -10.39
CA LEU A 163 7.46 0.61 -9.29
C LEU A 163 7.98 -0.77 -9.68
N LEU A 164 7.20 -1.53 -10.46
CA LEU A 164 7.54 -2.88 -10.88
C LEU A 164 8.54 -2.91 -12.06
N LYS A 165 8.77 -1.77 -12.73
CA LYS A 165 9.84 -1.64 -13.72
C LYS A 165 11.22 -1.81 -13.09
N PRO A 166 12.15 -2.47 -13.79
CA PRO A 166 13.49 -2.69 -13.26
C PRO A 166 14.28 -1.37 -13.16
N ILE A 167 15.10 -1.25 -12.14
CA ILE A 167 16.10 -0.18 -12.00
C ILE A 167 17.43 -0.62 -12.62
N LYS A 168 18.19 0.32 -13.18
CA LYS A 168 19.56 0.05 -13.64
C LYS A 168 20.54 0.27 -12.50
N VAL A 169 21.23 -0.79 -12.09
CA VAL A 169 22.30 -0.75 -11.10
C VAL A 169 23.57 -1.25 -11.76
N ASN A 170 24.62 -0.42 -11.83
CA ASN A 170 25.91 -0.76 -12.44
C ASN A 170 25.79 -1.30 -13.89
N GLY A 171 24.78 -0.84 -14.65
CA GLY A 171 24.52 -1.28 -16.01
C GLY A 171 23.63 -2.52 -16.13
N GLU A 172 23.33 -3.21 -15.03
CA GLU A 172 22.42 -4.35 -14.99
C GLU A 172 20.99 -3.93 -14.63
N LYS A 173 20.00 -4.62 -15.20
CA LYS A 173 18.58 -4.43 -14.85
C LYS A 173 18.24 -5.28 -13.64
N VAL A 174 17.84 -4.64 -12.55
CA VAL A 174 17.42 -5.30 -11.31
C VAL A 174 15.93 -5.10 -11.10
N HIS A 175 15.19 -6.19 -10.97
CA HIS A 175 13.78 -6.17 -10.58
C HIS A 175 13.65 -6.22 -9.06
N LEU A 176 12.65 -5.51 -8.52
CA LEU A 176 12.28 -5.66 -7.13
C LEU A 176 11.77 -7.08 -6.88
N ASN A 177 12.19 -7.69 -5.77
CA ASN A 177 11.77 -9.03 -5.37
C ASN A 177 10.42 -8.99 -4.62
N VAL A 178 9.37 -8.52 -5.29
CA VAL A 178 8.03 -8.41 -4.72
C VAL A 178 7.43 -9.80 -4.51
N LYS A 179 6.98 -10.08 -3.29
CA LYS A 179 6.40 -11.37 -2.89
C LYS A 179 4.88 -11.31 -2.70
N SER A 180 4.36 -10.20 -2.22
CA SER A 180 2.92 -9.99 -2.10
C SER A 180 2.56 -8.52 -2.20
N VAL A 181 1.30 -8.26 -2.56
CA VAL A 181 0.68 -6.95 -2.57
C VAL A 181 -0.65 -7.06 -1.83
N SER A 182 -0.80 -6.31 -0.74
CA SER A 182 -2.02 -6.24 0.05
C SER A 182 -2.63 -4.86 -0.08
N ILE A 183 -3.87 -4.79 -0.56
CA ILE A 183 -4.56 -3.51 -0.76
C ILE A 183 -5.75 -3.47 0.19
N MET A 184 -5.75 -2.48 1.07
CA MET A 184 -6.92 -2.14 1.88
C MET A 184 -7.64 -0.98 1.22
N GLY A 185 -8.97 -1.03 1.19
CA GLY A 185 -9.79 0.01 0.57
C GLY A 185 -11.14 0.13 1.26
N LYS A 186 -11.89 1.17 0.88
CA LYS A 186 -13.29 1.33 1.28
C LYS A 186 -14.15 0.95 0.09
N ALA A 187 -15.05 0.00 0.30
CA ALA A 187 -16.02 -0.43 -0.69
C ALA A 187 -17.43 -0.45 -0.08
N GLY A 188 -18.45 -0.31 -0.94
CA GLY A 188 -19.81 -0.67 -0.57
C GLY A 188 -19.99 -2.17 -0.73
N ILE A 189 -20.59 -2.81 0.27
CA ILE A 189 -20.94 -4.24 0.22
C ILE A 189 -22.46 -4.35 0.09
N LEU A 190 -22.93 -5.21 -0.82
CA LEU A 190 -24.36 -5.46 -1.02
C LEU A 190 -24.93 -6.36 0.08
N GLU A 191 -24.10 -7.28 0.57
CA GLU A 191 -24.40 -8.17 1.68
C GLU A 191 -23.51 -7.78 2.86
N GLY A 192 -24.12 -7.42 4.00
CA GLY A 192 -23.42 -6.99 5.21
C GLY A 192 -23.82 -5.59 5.71
N LYS A 193 -23.10 -5.11 6.71
CA LYS A 193 -23.31 -3.84 7.40
C LYS A 193 -22.03 -3.00 7.35
N LYS A 194 -22.18 -1.71 7.66
CA LYS A 194 -21.04 -0.81 7.78
C LYS A 194 -20.07 -1.33 8.84
N GLY A 195 -18.82 -1.56 8.43
CA GLY A 195 -17.75 -2.04 9.30
C GLY A 195 -17.37 -3.49 9.05
N ASP A 196 -18.21 -4.24 8.33
CA ASP A 196 -17.90 -5.60 7.90
C ASP A 196 -16.78 -5.60 6.84
N ILE A 197 -16.08 -6.72 6.73
CA ILE A 197 -14.93 -6.87 5.83
C ILE A 197 -15.38 -7.65 4.59
N MET A 198 -14.94 -7.20 3.42
CA MET A 198 -15.08 -7.93 2.17
C MET A 198 -13.71 -8.30 1.62
N ILE A 199 -13.54 -9.57 1.29
CA ILE A 199 -12.39 -10.08 0.54
C ILE A 199 -12.85 -10.24 -0.92
N PRO A 200 -12.37 -9.38 -1.85
CA PRO A 200 -12.75 -9.50 -3.25
C PRO A 200 -12.08 -10.74 -3.88
N SER A 201 -12.85 -11.60 -4.55
CA SER A 201 -12.32 -12.74 -5.34
C SER A 201 -12.19 -12.42 -6.83
N ALA A 202 -12.79 -11.32 -7.27
CA ALA A 202 -12.65 -10.77 -8.61
C ALA A 202 -12.92 -9.27 -8.63
N HIS A 203 -12.32 -8.55 -9.58
CA HIS A 203 -12.70 -7.18 -9.94
C HIS A 203 -13.39 -7.18 -11.31
N ILE A 204 -14.63 -6.69 -11.35
CA ILE A 204 -15.44 -6.56 -12.57
C ILE A 204 -15.50 -5.08 -12.92
N PHE A 205 -15.00 -4.70 -14.09
CA PHE A 205 -14.97 -3.29 -14.46
C PHE A 205 -16.19 -2.89 -15.29
N GLU A 206 -17.09 -2.12 -14.66
CA GLU A 206 -18.33 -1.65 -15.27
C GLU A 206 -18.05 -0.80 -16.52
N GLY A 207 -18.79 -1.07 -17.60
CA GLY A 207 -18.62 -0.40 -18.89
C GLY A 207 -17.59 -1.04 -19.82
N THR A 208 -16.89 -2.09 -19.37
CA THR A 208 -15.97 -2.87 -20.19
C THR A 208 -16.28 -4.37 -20.11
N ALA A 209 -15.60 -5.18 -20.92
CA ALA A 209 -15.65 -6.64 -20.81
C ALA A 209 -14.55 -7.19 -19.88
N ASP A 210 -13.82 -6.31 -19.19
CA ASP A 210 -12.66 -6.68 -18.41
C ASP A 210 -13.07 -7.21 -17.03
N ASN A 211 -12.69 -8.46 -16.77
CA ASN A 211 -12.93 -9.15 -15.52
C ASN A 211 -11.61 -9.75 -15.04
N TYR A 212 -11.25 -9.46 -13.79
CA TYR A 212 -9.99 -9.88 -13.19
C TYR A 212 -10.28 -10.78 -11.99
N PRO A 213 -10.56 -12.08 -12.19
CA PRO A 213 -10.58 -13.05 -11.10
C PRO A 213 -9.16 -13.36 -10.62
N PHE A 214 -8.99 -13.61 -9.32
CA PHE A 214 -7.69 -13.95 -8.74
C PHE A 214 -7.84 -14.85 -7.52
N ASP A 215 -6.82 -15.68 -7.29
CA ASP A 215 -6.74 -16.52 -6.11
C ASP A 215 -6.06 -15.74 -4.97
N ASN A 216 -6.84 -15.42 -3.93
CA ASN A 216 -6.29 -14.75 -2.75
C ASN A 216 -5.53 -15.72 -1.85
N GLU A 217 -4.46 -15.20 -1.25
CA GLU A 217 -3.81 -15.87 -0.11
C GLU A 217 -4.62 -15.65 1.19
N LEU A 218 -5.22 -14.46 1.35
CA LEU A 218 -6.10 -14.12 2.46
C LEU A 218 -7.48 -14.74 2.29
N LYS A 219 -7.98 -15.41 3.32
CA LYS A 219 -9.27 -16.11 3.32
C LYS A 219 -10.18 -15.61 4.43
N THR A 220 -11.47 -15.84 4.28
CA THR A 220 -12.50 -15.55 5.30
C THR A 220 -12.17 -16.20 6.65
N SER A 221 -11.58 -17.40 6.65
CA SER A 221 -11.16 -18.10 7.87
C SER A 221 -10.13 -17.32 8.69
N ASP A 222 -9.24 -16.58 8.03
CA ASP A 222 -8.11 -15.90 8.66
C ASP A 222 -8.55 -14.68 9.49
N LEU A 223 -9.76 -14.17 9.21
CA LEU A 223 -10.35 -13.02 9.89
C LEU A 223 -11.53 -13.39 10.79
N SER A 224 -11.89 -14.68 10.83
CA SER A 224 -13.01 -15.18 11.64
C SER A 224 -12.76 -15.01 13.15
N GLY A 225 -13.83 -14.86 13.93
CA GLY A 225 -13.75 -14.80 15.40
C GLY A 225 -13.50 -13.42 16.02
N ASN A 226 -13.39 -12.36 15.22
CA ASN A 226 -13.14 -10.99 15.69
C ASN A 226 -14.41 -10.15 15.94
N GLY A 227 -15.59 -10.77 15.92
CA GLY A 227 -16.88 -10.07 16.10
C GLY A 227 -17.26 -9.15 14.94
N ILE A 228 -16.65 -9.35 13.78
CA ILE A 228 -16.94 -8.65 12.52
C ILE A 228 -17.30 -9.71 11.49
N ASP A 229 -18.36 -9.47 10.73
CA ASP A 229 -18.76 -10.38 9.65
C ASP A 229 -17.81 -10.19 8.46
N VAL A 230 -17.44 -11.31 7.83
CA VAL A 230 -16.48 -11.34 6.72
C VAL A 230 -17.13 -12.01 5.52
N TYR A 231 -17.13 -11.32 4.40
CA TYR A 231 -17.77 -11.74 3.16
C TYR A 231 -16.73 -11.91 2.05
N GLU A 232 -17.00 -12.84 1.13
CA GLU A 232 -16.17 -13.08 -0.04
C GLU A 232 -17.03 -13.00 -1.31
N GLY A 233 -16.54 -12.34 -2.35
CA GLY A 233 -17.29 -12.24 -3.61
C GLY A 233 -16.65 -11.30 -4.63
N ALA A 234 -17.31 -11.18 -5.78
CA ALA A 234 -16.88 -10.26 -6.82
C ALA A 234 -17.12 -8.80 -6.41
N MET A 235 -16.16 -7.94 -6.71
CA MET A 235 -16.25 -6.49 -6.52
C MET A 235 -16.46 -5.81 -7.87
N VAL A 236 -17.47 -4.96 -7.96
CA VAL A 236 -17.72 -4.15 -9.17
C VAL A 236 -17.03 -2.81 -9.02
N THR A 237 -16.11 -2.52 -9.93
CA THR A 237 -15.43 -1.23 -10.05
C THR A 237 -16.20 -0.37 -11.06
N VAL A 238 -16.57 0.84 -10.65
CA VAL A 238 -17.37 1.79 -11.45
C VAL A 238 -16.61 3.09 -11.62
N LEU A 239 -16.96 3.88 -12.64
CA LEU A 239 -16.43 5.23 -12.78
C LEU A 239 -17.05 6.15 -11.72
N GLY A 240 -16.26 6.59 -10.73
CA GLY A 240 -16.71 7.47 -9.65
C GLY A 240 -17.29 6.70 -8.47
N THR A 241 -18.25 7.31 -7.75
CA THR A 241 -18.88 6.65 -6.59
C THR A 241 -20.15 5.92 -7.01
N SER A 242 -20.32 4.66 -6.58
CA SER A 242 -21.47 3.82 -6.95
C SER A 242 -22.83 4.48 -6.64
N LEU A 243 -22.89 5.28 -5.57
CA LEU A 243 -24.10 6.03 -5.17
C LEU A 243 -24.47 7.18 -6.11
N GLN A 244 -23.58 7.59 -7.01
CA GLN A 244 -23.89 8.56 -8.06
C GLN A 244 -24.45 7.90 -9.33
N ASN A 245 -24.29 6.58 -9.49
CA ASN A 245 -24.82 5.85 -10.64
C ASN A 245 -26.20 5.26 -10.31
N LYS A 246 -27.24 6.10 -10.44
CA LYS A 246 -28.64 5.73 -10.17
C LYS A 246 -29.14 4.54 -10.99
N GLU A 247 -28.51 4.22 -12.12
CA GLU A 247 -28.92 3.07 -12.95
C GLU A 247 -28.42 1.76 -12.37
N ILE A 248 -27.25 1.74 -11.75
CA ILE A 248 -26.70 0.57 -11.05
C ILE A 248 -27.53 0.22 -9.81
N LEU A 249 -28.23 1.18 -9.20
CA LEU A 249 -29.04 0.96 -8.00
C LEU A 249 -30.49 0.51 -8.28
N LYS A 250 -30.88 0.34 -9.56
CA LYS A 250 -32.19 -0.18 -9.92
C LYS A 250 -32.16 -1.71 -9.94
N PHE A 251 -32.35 -2.31 -8.77
CA PHE A 251 -32.67 -3.73 -8.61
C PHE A 251 -34.07 -3.88 -8.03
#